data_AF-A0AAV9G5K0-F1
#
_entry.id   AF-A0AAV9G5K0-F1
#
_cell.length_a   1.000
_cell.length_b   1.000
_cell.length_c   1.000
_cell.angle_alpha   90.00
_cell.angle_beta   90.00
_cell.angle_gamma   90.00
#
_symmetry.space_group_name_H-M   'P 1'
#
loop_
_entity.id
_entity.type
_entity.pdbx_description
1 polymer ?
#
loop_
_entity_poly.entity_id
_entity_poly.type
_entity_poly.pdbx_seq_one_letter_code
_entity_poly.pdbx_strand_id
1 'polypeptide(L)'
;MWLINTTSLKLEHFLGPETAPNYAILSHTWGEQEVTFQCFQDLQTAKTKAGFAKIQKTCDLARNKDGLGYAWVDTCCIDKSSSAELSESINSMYNWYRRSKVCYVYLSDWYASSGQDWAALNDVSDGPNPLRWFTRGWTLQELIAPTNIDFYNESWLVVGSKSDPLIIAELARITGISPDVLKDGTEINLRRTCLGQRMSWVSRRETTRKEDIAYCLLGIFQVNMPLLYGEGSRAFLRLQEEIIKTSTDFSLFAWQAVIGDRRSFQGILSDHPRRFKTLGDCKPSLSLFCKREGEEAVMTNKGLRIHTSSLDGIGHIPTSNGCKLLFATVELTYEPSAKFLTIELEERRFLNCYRCWLASQQSAETPVRAPPVS
;
A
#
# COMPACT_ATOMS: atom_id res chain seq x y z
N MET A 1 -21.52 5.97 -9.63
CA MET A 1 -20.55 5.06 -10.31
C MET A 1 -20.99 4.84 -11.75
N TRP A 2 -20.11 5.09 -12.72
CA TRP A 2 -20.38 4.80 -14.12
C TRP A 2 -19.88 3.41 -14.50
N LEU A 3 -20.63 2.67 -15.32
CA LEU A 3 -20.21 1.39 -15.91
C LEU A 3 -20.36 1.45 -17.43
N ILE A 4 -19.52 0.71 -18.13
CA ILE A 4 -19.63 0.48 -19.56
C ILE A 4 -20.58 -0.69 -19.77
N ASN A 5 -21.66 -0.48 -20.53
CA ASN A 5 -22.46 -1.57 -21.08
C ASN A 5 -21.61 -2.31 -22.11
N THR A 6 -21.33 -3.59 -21.87
CA THR A 6 -20.37 -4.33 -22.69
C THR A 6 -20.84 -4.41 -24.13
N THR A 7 -22.13 -4.56 -24.39
CA THR A 7 -22.71 -4.69 -25.75
C THR A 7 -22.78 -3.37 -26.49
N SER A 8 -23.33 -2.32 -25.86
CA SER A 8 -23.54 -1.03 -26.54
C SER A 8 -22.33 -0.10 -26.51
N LEU A 9 -21.34 -0.38 -25.65
CA LEU A 9 -20.19 0.47 -25.36
C LEU A 9 -20.59 1.90 -24.97
N LYS A 10 -21.67 2.01 -24.19
CA LYS A 10 -22.13 3.28 -23.59
C LYS A 10 -21.88 3.29 -22.08
N LEU A 11 -21.65 4.48 -21.54
CA LEU A 11 -21.56 4.68 -20.10
C LEU A 11 -22.97 4.84 -19.51
N GLU A 12 -23.25 4.06 -18.47
CA GLU A 12 -24.50 4.09 -17.71
C GLU A 12 -24.19 4.40 -16.25
N HIS A 13 -24.98 5.29 -15.64
CA HIS A 13 -24.77 5.72 -14.26
C HIS A 13 -25.59 4.91 -13.27
N PHE A 14 -24.96 4.50 -12.17
CA PHE A 14 -25.58 3.83 -11.04
C PHE A 14 -25.27 4.62 -9.76
N LEU A 15 -26.27 4.79 -8.89
CA LEU A 15 -26.18 5.62 -7.67
C LEU A 15 -25.09 5.11 -6.70
N GLY A 16 -24.80 3.82 -6.73
CA GLY A 16 -23.72 3.25 -5.94
C GLY A 16 -23.57 1.76 -6.22
N PRO A 17 -22.59 1.12 -5.55
CA PRO A 17 -22.31 -0.30 -5.72
C PRO A 17 -23.47 -1.22 -5.28
N GLU A 18 -24.43 -0.72 -4.50
CA GLU A 18 -25.65 -1.46 -4.12
C GLU A 18 -26.68 -1.55 -5.25
N THR A 19 -26.70 -0.56 -6.13
CA THR A 19 -27.59 -0.52 -7.30
C THR A 19 -26.91 -0.99 -8.58
N ALA A 20 -25.59 -1.18 -8.54
CA ALA A 20 -24.80 -1.60 -9.68
C ALA A 20 -25.03 -3.10 -9.97
N PRO A 21 -25.25 -3.50 -11.24
CA PRO A 21 -25.29 -4.91 -11.63
C PRO A 21 -23.92 -5.56 -11.46
N ASN A 22 -23.82 -6.88 -11.60
CA ASN A 22 -22.51 -7.54 -11.63
C ASN A 22 -21.67 -7.02 -12.80
N TYR A 23 -20.42 -6.63 -12.52
CA TYR A 23 -19.50 -6.08 -13.52
C TYR A 23 -18.10 -6.71 -13.40
N ALA A 24 -17.38 -6.69 -14.52
CA ALA A 24 -15.93 -6.90 -14.55
C ALA A 24 -15.20 -5.58 -14.30
N ILE A 25 -13.99 -5.62 -13.76
CA ILE A 25 -13.16 -4.42 -13.56
C ILE A 25 -11.78 -4.60 -14.19
N LEU A 26 -11.25 -3.57 -14.84
CA LEU A 26 -9.90 -3.59 -15.41
C LEU A 26 -8.90 -2.96 -14.45
N SER A 27 -7.86 -3.69 -14.10
CA SER A 27 -6.64 -3.18 -13.48
C SER A 27 -5.52 -3.15 -14.52
N HIS A 28 -4.87 -1.99 -14.68
CA HIS A 28 -3.84 -1.82 -15.69
C HIS A 28 -2.92 -0.63 -15.38
N THR A 29 -1.76 -0.58 -16.03
CA THR A 29 -0.92 0.62 -16.03
C THR A 29 -1.26 1.50 -17.22
N TRP A 30 -1.50 2.79 -16.97
CA TRP A 30 -1.78 3.74 -18.04
C TRP A 30 -0.60 3.78 -19.04
N GLY A 31 -0.96 3.80 -20.32
CA GLY A 31 -0.08 3.93 -21.46
C GLY A 31 -0.40 5.19 -22.26
N GLU A 32 -0.05 5.17 -23.53
CA GLU A 32 -0.28 6.30 -24.42
C GLU A 32 -1.75 6.37 -24.86
N GLN A 33 -2.27 7.59 -24.99
CA GLN A 33 -3.60 7.88 -25.52
C GLN A 33 -4.71 7.09 -24.81
N GLU A 34 -4.78 7.17 -23.48
CA GLU A 34 -5.91 6.65 -22.71
C GLU A 34 -7.22 7.36 -23.10
N VAL A 35 -8.32 6.62 -23.06
CA VAL A 35 -9.65 7.19 -23.33
C VAL A 35 -10.20 7.78 -22.04
N THR A 36 -10.46 9.08 -22.02
CA THR A 36 -11.09 9.77 -20.89
C THR A 36 -12.60 9.58 -20.90
N PHE A 37 -13.25 9.91 -19.78
CA PHE A 37 -14.72 9.94 -19.68
C PHE A 37 -15.35 10.76 -20.83
N GLN A 38 -14.85 11.97 -21.07
CA GLN A 38 -15.33 12.87 -22.14
C GLN A 38 -15.11 12.27 -23.52
N CYS A 39 -13.93 11.68 -23.76
CA CYS A 39 -13.62 11.05 -25.04
C CYS A 39 -14.52 9.85 -25.31
N PHE A 40 -14.93 9.10 -24.27
CA PHE A 40 -15.77 7.90 -24.42
C PHE A 40 -17.23 8.23 -24.80
N GLN A 41 -17.69 9.46 -24.55
CA GLN A 41 -19.02 9.92 -24.97
C GLN A 41 -19.16 9.97 -26.50
N ASP A 42 -18.06 10.19 -27.23
CA ASP A 42 -18.00 10.02 -28.68
C ASP A 42 -17.18 8.77 -29.04
N LEU A 43 -17.90 7.67 -29.30
CA LEU A 43 -17.29 6.38 -29.61
C LEU A 43 -16.40 6.42 -30.85
N GLN A 44 -16.65 7.31 -31.81
CA GLN A 44 -15.79 7.41 -33.00
C GLN A 44 -14.43 7.98 -32.63
N THR A 45 -14.40 9.07 -31.85
CA THR A 45 -13.17 9.62 -31.31
C THR A 45 -12.48 8.63 -30.37
N ALA A 46 -13.20 7.97 -29.47
CA ALA A 46 -12.64 6.97 -28.57
C ALA A 46 -11.91 5.85 -29.33
N LYS A 47 -12.49 5.32 -30.40
CA LYS A 47 -11.90 4.24 -31.21
C LYS A 47 -10.56 4.60 -31.87
N THR A 48 -10.27 5.88 -32.06
CA THR A 48 -8.98 6.33 -32.62
C THR A 48 -7.83 6.25 -31.61
N LYS A 49 -8.14 6.13 -30.32
CA LYS A 49 -7.15 6.15 -29.24
C LYS A 49 -6.59 4.75 -28.99
N ALA A 50 -5.28 4.64 -28.81
CA ALA A 50 -4.63 3.36 -28.51
C ALA A 50 -5.20 2.67 -27.25
N GLY A 51 -5.56 3.44 -26.22
CA GLY A 51 -6.15 2.91 -24.98
C GLY A 51 -7.51 2.21 -25.17
N PHE A 52 -8.24 2.50 -26.27
CA PHE A 52 -9.55 1.91 -26.53
C PHE A 52 -9.50 0.39 -26.70
N ALA A 53 -8.40 -0.14 -27.25
CA ALA A 53 -8.22 -1.57 -27.42
C ALA A 53 -8.35 -2.34 -26.08
N LYS A 54 -7.84 -1.78 -24.98
CA LYS A 54 -7.96 -2.39 -23.65
C LYS A 54 -9.40 -2.40 -23.16
N ILE A 55 -10.14 -1.30 -23.40
CA ILE A 55 -11.55 -1.19 -23.01
C ILE A 55 -12.39 -2.20 -23.78
N GLN A 56 -12.18 -2.29 -25.10
CA GLN A 56 -12.86 -3.26 -25.96
C GLN A 56 -12.58 -4.70 -25.49
N LYS A 57 -11.31 -5.06 -25.27
CA LYS A 57 -10.94 -6.39 -24.77
C LYS A 57 -11.53 -6.70 -23.40
N THR A 58 -11.56 -5.74 -22.49
CA THR A 58 -12.22 -5.87 -21.19
C THR A 58 -13.71 -6.19 -21.36
N CYS A 59 -14.41 -5.46 -22.23
CA CYS A 59 -15.83 -5.69 -22.50
C CYS A 59 -16.09 -7.04 -23.16
N ASP A 60 -15.22 -7.47 -24.08
CA ASP A 60 -15.36 -8.75 -24.76
C ASP A 60 -15.08 -9.93 -23.82
N LEU A 61 -14.09 -9.83 -22.93
CA LEU A 61 -13.87 -10.82 -21.87
C LEU A 61 -15.07 -10.87 -20.93
N ALA A 62 -15.51 -9.72 -20.43
CA ALA A 62 -16.67 -9.62 -19.54
C ALA A 62 -17.89 -10.31 -20.15
N ARG A 63 -18.23 -10.00 -21.41
CA ARG A 63 -19.40 -10.55 -22.09
C ARG A 63 -19.25 -12.04 -22.42
N ASN A 64 -18.14 -12.42 -23.05
CA ASN A 64 -18.02 -13.71 -23.71
C ASN A 64 -17.49 -14.81 -22.77
N LYS A 65 -16.61 -14.46 -21.83
CA LYS A 65 -16.03 -15.40 -20.87
C LYS A 65 -16.89 -15.51 -19.61
N ASP A 66 -17.26 -14.37 -19.03
CA ASP A 66 -17.86 -14.32 -17.69
C ASP A 66 -19.36 -14.00 -17.69
N GLY A 67 -19.96 -13.76 -18.86
CA GLY A 67 -21.40 -13.50 -19.01
C GLY A 67 -21.86 -12.18 -18.38
N LEU A 68 -20.96 -11.20 -18.25
CA LEU A 68 -21.18 -9.92 -17.59
C LEU A 68 -21.61 -8.84 -18.60
N GLY A 69 -22.76 -8.23 -18.34
CA GLY A 69 -23.30 -7.12 -19.15
C GLY A 69 -22.58 -5.79 -18.95
N TYR A 70 -21.74 -5.68 -17.92
CA TYR A 70 -21.08 -4.45 -17.54
C TYR A 70 -19.59 -4.62 -17.24
N ALA A 71 -18.82 -3.58 -17.53
CA ALA A 71 -17.41 -3.47 -17.18
C ALA A 71 -17.09 -2.08 -16.62
N TRP A 72 -16.03 -1.99 -15.81
CA TRP A 72 -15.51 -0.73 -15.28
C TRP A 72 -14.04 -0.57 -15.64
N VAL A 73 -13.68 0.64 -16.09
CA VAL A 73 -12.31 1.04 -16.42
C VAL A 73 -12.08 2.47 -15.91
N ASP A 74 -11.11 2.66 -15.02
CA ASP A 74 -10.85 3.92 -14.31
C ASP A 74 -10.58 5.12 -15.24
N THR A 75 -10.03 4.88 -16.43
CA THR A 75 -9.72 5.95 -17.39
C THR A 75 -10.97 6.63 -17.93
N CYS A 76 -12.04 5.89 -18.21
CA CYS A 76 -13.28 6.39 -18.81
C CYS A 76 -14.53 6.27 -17.93
N CYS A 77 -14.51 5.53 -16.82
CA CYS A 77 -15.65 5.38 -15.89
C CYS A 77 -15.62 6.36 -14.70
N ILE A 78 -14.65 7.27 -14.69
CA ILE A 78 -14.54 8.34 -13.70
C ILE A 78 -14.48 9.66 -14.47
N ASP A 79 -15.42 10.56 -14.22
CA ASP A 79 -15.31 11.93 -14.68
C ASP A 79 -14.29 12.71 -13.83
N LYS A 80 -13.06 12.75 -14.34
CA LYS A 80 -11.94 13.47 -13.69
C LYS A 80 -12.06 15.00 -13.80
N SER A 81 -13.02 15.53 -14.57
CA SER A 81 -13.29 16.96 -14.65
C SER A 81 -14.15 17.46 -13.48
N SER A 82 -14.92 16.55 -12.87
CA SER A 82 -15.70 16.82 -11.66
C SER A 82 -14.89 16.47 -10.41
N SER A 83 -14.49 17.48 -9.64
CA SER A 83 -13.73 17.26 -8.39
C SER A 83 -14.53 16.47 -7.35
N ALA A 84 -15.85 16.67 -7.32
CA ALA A 84 -16.76 15.91 -6.45
C ALA A 84 -16.78 14.43 -6.84
N GLU A 85 -16.96 14.13 -8.14
CA GLU A 85 -16.98 12.74 -8.62
C GLU A 85 -15.62 12.06 -8.47
N LEU A 86 -14.51 12.77 -8.76
CA LEU A 86 -13.17 12.25 -8.56
C LEU A 86 -12.92 11.90 -7.08
N SER A 87 -13.35 12.77 -6.16
CA SER A 87 -13.23 12.56 -4.72
C SER A 87 -14.04 11.36 -4.24
N GLU A 88 -15.29 11.25 -4.67
CA GLU A 88 -16.15 10.09 -4.37
C GLU A 88 -15.56 8.80 -4.93
N SER A 89 -15.07 8.84 -6.17
CA SER A 89 -14.53 7.68 -6.87
C SER A 89 -13.28 7.12 -6.20
N ILE A 90 -12.32 7.97 -5.84
CA ILE A 90 -11.09 7.55 -5.16
C ILE A 90 -11.38 6.98 -3.77
N ASN A 91 -12.30 7.59 -3.02
CA ASN A 91 -12.71 7.06 -1.71
C ASN A 91 -13.47 5.73 -1.83
N SER A 92 -14.10 5.45 -2.98
CA SER A 92 -14.90 4.25 -3.23
C SER A 92 -14.15 3.15 -3.97
N MET A 93 -13.00 3.45 -4.57
CA MET A 93 -12.35 2.58 -5.56
C MET A 93 -12.03 1.19 -5.00
N TYR A 94 -11.52 1.11 -3.77
CA TYR A 94 -11.25 -0.16 -3.10
C TYR A 94 -12.51 -1.05 -3.04
N ASN A 95 -13.65 -0.47 -2.68
CA ASN A 95 -14.92 -1.18 -2.61
C ASN A 95 -15.41 -1.59 -4.01
N TRP A 96 -15.19 -0.76 -5.03
CA TRP A 96 -15.53 -1.11 -6.41
C TRP A 96 -14.70 -2.28 -6.94
N TYR A 97 -13.40 -2.35 -6.63
CA TYR A 97 -12.60 -3.53 -6.94
C TYR A 97 -13.09 -4.75 -6.15
N ARG A 98 -13.33 -4.60 -4.84
CA ARG A 98 -13.80 -5.69 -3.99
C ARG A 98 -15.13 -6.29 -4.44
N ARG A 99 -16.07 -5.48 -4.93
CA ARG A 99 -17.40 -5.92 -5.37
C ARG A 99 -17.45 -6.35 -6.84
N SER A 100 -16.38 -6.14 -7.60
CA SER A 100 -16.30 -6.66 -8.96
C SER A 100 -16.43 -8.18 -8.95
N LYS A 101 -17.07 -8.74 -9.99
CA LYS A 101 -17.19 -10.20 -10.12
C LYS A 101 -15.85 -10.84 -10.47
N VAL A 102 -15.08 -10.15 -11.29
CA VAL A 102 -13.73 -10.50 -11.73
C VAL A 102 -12.96 -9.22 -12.02
N CYS A 103 -11.69 -9.20 -11.63
CA CYS A 103 -10.73 -8.18 -12.03
C CYS A 103 -9.82 -8.77 -13.12
N TYR A 104 -9.78 -8.14 -14.29
CA TYR A 104 -8.80 -8.47 -15.31
C TYR A 104 -7.57 -7.60 -15.10
N VAL A 105 -6.42 -8.22 -14.85
CA VAL A 105 -5.14 -7.51 -14.74
C VAL A 105 -4.43 -7.61 -16.09
N TYR A 106 -4.22 -6.47 -16.74
CA TYR A 106 -3.50 -6.38 -18.01
C TYR A 106 -2.04 -5.95 -17.79
N LEU A 107 -1.12 -6.86 -18.05
CA LEU A 107 0.33 -6.71 -17.85
C LEU A 107 0.98 -6.36 -19.19
N SER A 108 0.91 -5.08 -19.56
CA SER A 108 1.33 -4.56 -20.89
C SER A 108 2.80 -4.79 -21.24
N ASP A 109 3.65 -5.03 -20.25
CA ASP A 109 5.09 -5.19 -20.36
C ASP A 109 5.57 -6.62 -20.00
N TRP A 110 4.64 -7.57 -19.90
CA TRP A 110 4.96 -9.00 -19.90
C TRP A 110 4.76 -9.55 -21.31
N TYR A 111 5.84 -9.77 -22.05
CA TYR A 111 5.77 -10.17 -23.45
C TYR A 111 5.57 -11.69 -23.60
N ALA A 112 4.78 -12.16 -24.57
CA ALA A 112 4.58 -13.58 -24.84
C ALA A 112 5.90 -14.33 -25.13
N SER A 113 6.90 -13.62 -25.68
CA SER A 113 8.22 -14.17 -26.00
C SER A 113 9.11 -14.44 -24.78
N SER A 114 8.80 -13.89 -23.60
CA SER A 114 9.68 -13.97 -22.43
C SER A 114 9.57 -15.28 -21.64
N GLY A 115 8.71 -16.22 -22.08
CA GLY A 115 8.26 -17.31 -21.22
C GLY A 115 7.33 -16.74 -20.14
N GLN A 116 6.09 -17.23 -20.06
CA GLN A 116 5.09 -16.74 -19.11
C GLN A 116 5.23 -17.45 -17.76
N ASP A 117 6.44 -17.51 -17.23
CA ASP A 117 6.76 -18.18 -15.97
C ASP A 117 6.77 -17.17 -14.83
N TRP A 118 5.87 -17.35 -13.87
CA TRP A 118 5.78 -16.51 -12.67
C TRP A 118 7.00 -16.65 -11.77
N ALA A 119 7.63 -17.83 -11.71
CA ALA A 119 8.82 -18.04 -10.90
C ALA A 119 10.03 -17.24 -11.42
N ALA A 120 10.03 -16.89 -12.72
CA ALA A 120 11.05 -16.05 -13.34
C ALA A 120 10.80 -14.55 -13.13
N LEU A 121 9.65 -14.14 -12.57
CA LEU A 121 9.38 -12.74 -12.31
C LEU A 121 10.27 -12.21 -11.17
N ASN A 122 10.86 -11.06 -11.43
CA ASN A 122 11.60 -10.31 -10.43
C ASN A 122 10.69 -9.86 -9.29
N ASP A 123 11.19 -9.97 -8.06
CA ASP A 123 10.59 -9.26 -6.94
C ASP A 123 10.56 -7.77 -7.24
N VAL A 124 9.59 -7.06 -6.66
CA VAL A 124 9.60 -5.58 -6.66
C VAL A 124 10.89 -5.04 -6.01
N SER A 125 11.54 -5.90 -5.21
CA SER A 125 12.67 -5.58 -4.38
C SER A 125 14.04 -5.60 -5.07
N ASP A 126 14.27 -6.58 -5.95
CA ASP A 126 15.62 -7.14 -6.14
C ASP A 126 16.00 -7.45 -7.61
N GLY A 127 15.12 -7.23 -8.59
CA GLY A 127 15.43 -7.50 -10.00
C GLY A 127 15.53 -6.27 -10.91
N PRO A 128 16.34 -6.33 -11.99
CA PRO A 128 16.32 -5.30 -13.02
C PRO A 128 14.98 -5.36 -13.76
N ASN A 129 14.20 -4.29 -13.69
CA ASN A 129 12.92 -4.12 -14.39
C ASN A 129 11.79 -5.07 -13.91
N PRO A 130 11.25 -4.91 -12.69
CA PRO A 130 9.97 -5.53 -12.34
C PRO A 130 8.86 -5.03 -13.28
N LEU A 131 7.83 -5.84 -13.51
CA LEU A 131 6.67 -5.41 -14.30
C LEU A 131 6.08 -4.13 -13.68
N ARG A 132 5.80 -3.14 -14.54
CA ARG A 132 5.26 -1.83 -14.15
C ARG A 132 4.02 -1.93 -13.29
N TRP A 133 3.22 -2.98 -13.49
CA TRP A 133 2.03 -3.22 -12.69
C TRP A 133 2.35 -3.43 -11.21
N PHE A 134 3.43 -4.14 -10.86
CA PHE A 134 3.81 -4.35 -9.46
C PHE A 134 4.45 -3.12 -8.80
N THR A 135 4.96 -2.17 -9.59
CA THR A 135 5.57 -0.94 -9.08
C THR A 135 4.60 0.25 -9.03
N ARG A 136 3.39 0.14 -9.59
CA ARG A 136 2.41 1.24 -9.54
C ARG A 136 1.70 1.31 -8.18
N GLY A 137 1.53 2.51 -7.62
CA GLY A 137 0.87 2.68 -6.32
C GLY A 137 -0.59 2.20 -6.29
N TRP A 138 -1.38 2.60 -7.28
CA TRP A 138 -2.81 2.28 -7.37
C TRP A 138 -3.09 0.78 -7.50
N THR A 139 -2.27 0.04 -8.23
CA THR A 139 -2.47 -1.41 -8.44
C THR A 139 -2.35 -2.24 -7.16
N LEU A 140 -1.85 -1.66 -6.05
CA LEU A 140 -1.82 -2.34 -4.76
C LEU A 140 -3.23 -2.66 -4.24
N GLN A 141 -4.14 -1.68 -4.23
CA GLN A 141 -5.51 -1.95 -3.84
C GLN A 141 -6.25 -2.78 -4.89
N GLU A 142 -5.88 -2.66 -6.17
CA GLU A 142 -6.44 -3.46 -7.27
C GLU A 142 -6.00 -4.92 -7.20
N LEU A 143 -4.87 -5.21 -6.54
CA LEU A 143 -4.42 -6.55 -6.20
C LEU A 143 -5.13 -7.11 -4.96
N ILE A 144 -5.24 -6.32 -3.89
CA ILE A 144 -5.73 -6.80 -2.59
C ILE A 144 -7.25 -6.92 -2.56
N ALA A 145 -7.96 -5.89 -3.04
CA ALA A 145 -9.40 -5.78 -2.86
C ALA A 145 -10.23 -6.87 -3.57
N PRO A 146 -10.00 -7.21 -4.85
CA PRO A 146 -10.81 -8.22 -5.53
C PRO A 146 -10.40 -9.64 -5.14
N THR A 147 -11.40 -10.49 -4.89
CA THR A 147 -11.20 -11.91 -4.61
C THR A 147 -10.80 -12.69 -5.87
N ASN A 148 -11.39 -12.36 -7.01
CA ASN A 148 -11.14 -13.03 -8.29
C ASN A 148 -10.31 -12.12 -9.20
N ILE A 149 -9.11 -12.57 -9.56
CA ILE A 149 -8.26 -11.90 -10.53
C ILE A 149 -7.79 -12.89 -11.58
N ASP A 150 -7.90 -12.51 -12.85
CA ASP A 150 -7.23 -13.17 -13.95
C ASP A 150 -6.17 -12.25 -14.56
N PHE A 151 -4.96 -12.76 -14.69
CA PHE A 151 -3.83 -12.05 -15.23
C PHE A 151 -3.68 -12.34 -16.72
N TYR A 152 -3.49 -11.28 -17.49
CA TYR A 152 -3.29 -11.33 -18.93
C TYR A 152 -1.99 -10.61 -19.30
N ASN A 153 -1.25 -11.17 -20.24
CA ASN A 153 -0.07 -10.52 -20.81
C ASN A 153 -0.46 -9.43 -21.82
N GLU A 154 0.54 -8.82 -22.46
CA GLU A 154 0.40 -7.80 -23.51
C GLU A 154 -0.47 -8.26 -24.70
N SER A 155 -0.49 -9.56 -24.98
CA SER A 155 -1.26 -10.17 -26.06
C SER A 155 -2.67 -10.62 -25.63
N TRP A 156 -3.12 -10.28 -24.41
CA TRP A 156 -4.38 -10.74 -23.81
C TRP A 156 -4.50 -12.26 -23.69
N LEU A 157 -3.37 -12.96 -23.57
CA LEU A 157 -3.32 -14.38 -23.21
C LEU A 157 -3.32 -14.51 -21.68
N VAL A 158 -4.11 -15.45 -21.17
CA VAL A 158 -4.16 -15.75 -19.73
C VAL A 158 -2.80 -16.27 -19.30
N VAL A 159 -2.21 -15.64 -18.29
CA VAL A 159 -0.93 -16.06 -17.69
C VAL A 159 -1.07 -16.57 -16.26
N GLY A 160 -2.24 -16.39 -15.64
CA GLY A 160 -2.49 -16.92 -14.30
C GLY A 160 -3.82 -16.46 -13.74
N SER A 161 -4.23 -17.09 -12.65
CA SER A 161 -5.38 -16.65 -11.86
C SER A 161 -4.97 -16.58 -10.40
N LYS A 162 -5.46 -15.56 -9.68
CA LYS A 162 -5.20 -15.41 -8.24
C LYS A 162 -5.86 -16.52 -7.40
N SER A 163 -6.75 -17.32 -8.00
CA SER A 163 -7.28 -18.54 -7.39
C SER A 163 -6.26 -19.69 -7.31
N ASP A 164 -5.20 -19.65 -8.12
CA ASP A 164 -4.16 -20.67 -8.15
C ASP A 164 -3.19 -20.49 -6.96
N PRO A 165 -3.00 -21.53 -6.12
CA PRO A 165 -2.06 -21.48 -4.99
C PRO A 165 -0.61 -21.16 -5.38
N LEU A 166 -0.14 -21.58 -6.55
CA LEU A 166 1.21 -21.29 -7.04
C LEU A 166 1.33 -19.80 -7.37
N ILE A 167 0.32 -19.23 -8.02
CA ILE A 167 0.27 -17.80 -8.33
C ILE A 167 0.18 -16.96 -7.05
N ILE A 168 -0.57 -17.40 -6.05
CA ILE A 168 -0.59 -16.74 -4.73
C ILE A 168 0.78 -16.76 -4.06
N ALA A 169 1.51 -17.88 -4.14
CA ALA A 169 2.86 -17.97 -3.57
C ALA A 169 3.83 -16.99 -4.27
N GLU A 170 3.78 -16.91 -5.59
CA GLU A 170 4.61 -15.97 -6.36
C GLU A 170 4.20 -14.50 -6.11
N LEU A 171 2.91 -14.20 -6.04
CA LEU A 171 2.43 -12.88 -5.64
C LEU A 171 2.92 -12.49 -4.24
N ALA A 172 2.89 -13.42 -3.28
CA ALA A 172 3.37 -13.18 -1.93
C ALA A 172 4.87 -12.88 -1.91
N ARG A 173 5.66 -13.65 -2.67
CA ARG A 173 7.10 -13.42 -2.84
C ARG A 173 7.38 -12.05 -3.45
N ILE A 174 6.75 -11.74 -4.60
CA ILE A 174 6.96 -10.50 -5.35
C ILE A 174 6.60 -9.26 -4.54
N THR A 175 5.48 -9.32 -3.80
CA THR A 175 4.88 -8.14 -3.16
C THR A 175 5.14 -8.02 -1.66
N GLY A 176 5.56 -9.09 -0.99
CA GLY A 176 5.67 -9.16 0.46
C GLY A 176 4.32 -9.16 1.19
N ILE A 177 3.22 -9.44 0.50
CA ILE A 177 1.87 -9.53 1.06
C ILE A 177 1.60 -10.99 1.44
N SER A 178 1.05 -11.22 2.62
CA SER A 178 0.76 -12.59 3.06
C SER A 178 -0.28 -13.28 2.16
N PRO A 179 -0.20 -14.61 1.96
CA PRO A 179 -1.20 -15.36 1.23
C PRO A 179 -2.63 -15.17 1.75
N ASP A 180 -2.80 -14.96 3.07
CA ASP A 180 -4.12 -14.73 3.68
C ASP A 180 -4.75 -13.42 3.20
N VAL A 181 -3.97 -12.33 3.16
CA VAL A 181 -4.44 -11.03 2.66
C VAL A 181 -4.65 -11.07 1.14
N LEU A 182 -3.78 -11.79 0.40
CA LEU A 182 -3.97 -11.95 -1.03
C LEU A 182 -5.26 -12.71 -1.32
N LYS A 183 -5.50 -13.86 -0.70
CA LYS A 183 -6.73 -14.64 -0.93
C LYS A 183 -7.99 -13.87 -0.56
N ASP A 184 -7.94 -13.11 0.53
CA ASP A 184 -9.07 -12.34 0.99
C ASP A 184 -8.64 -11.00 1.61
N GLY A 185 -8.82 -9.92 0.84
CA GLY A 185 -8.60 -8.54 1.26
C GLY A 185 -9.67 -7.97 2.18
N THR A 186 -10.47 -8.80 2.87
CA THR A 186 -11.43 -8.29 3.85
C THR A 186 -10.76 -7.49 4.97
N GLU A 187 -11.56 -6.62 5.59
CA GLU A 187 -11.20 -5.91 6.81
C GLU A 187 -10.63 -6.82 7.90
N ILE A 188 -11.12 -8.06 8.02
CA ILE A 188 -10.67 -9.02 9.03
C ILE A 188 -9.19 -9.35 8.82
N ASN A 189 -8.77 -9.67 7.59
CA ASN A 189 -7.38 -10.01 7.31
C ASN A 189 -6.47 -8.78 7.32
N LEU A 190 -6.96 -7.63 6.84
CA LEU A 190 -6.22 -6.37 6.93
C LEU A 190 -5.96 -5.96 8.39
N ARG A 191 -6.93 -6.11 9.29
CA ARG A 191 -6.79 -5.79 10.72
C ARG A 191 -5.85 -6.75 11.46
N ARG A 192 -5.63 -7.97 10.96
CA ARG A 192 -4.64 -8.92 11.50
C ARG A 192 -3.20 -8.56 11.10
N THR A 193 -3.04 -7.65 10.16
CA THR A 193 -1.74 -7.16 9.71
C THR A 193 -1.44 -5.81 10.35
N CYS A 194 -0.23 -5.66 10.91
CA CYS A 194 0.15 -4.41 11.53
C CYS A 194 0.27 -3.27 10.49
N LEU A 195 0.04 -2.03 10.92
CA LEU A 195 0.08 -0.83 10.08
C LEU A 195 1.43 -0.66 9.39
N GLY A 196 2.53 -0.92 10.10
CA GLY A 196 3.88 -0.85 9.55
C GLY A 196 4.11 -1.83 8.39
N GLN A 197 3.59 -3.06 8.50
CA GLN A 197 3.65 -4.04 7.41
C GLN A 197 2.73 -3.63 6.25
N ARG A 198 1.53 -3.09 6.52
CA ARG A 198 0.69 -2.51 5.46
C ARG A 198 1.38 -1.36 4.72
N MET A 199 2.11 -0.52 5.44
CA MET A 199 2.93 0.55 4.84
C MET A 199 4.11 -0.01 4.03
N SER A 200 4.65 -1.18 4.38
CA SER A 200 5.76 -1.78 3.61
C SER A 200 5.32 -2.22 2.22
N TRP A 201 4.04 -2.60 2.02
CA TRP A 201 3.50 -3.05 0.72
C TRP A 201 3.54 -1.97 -0.38
N VAL A 202 3.52 -0.69 0.00
CA VAL A 202 3.63 0.45 -0.92
C VAL A 202 5.02 1.09 -0.92
N SER A 203 5.93 0.63 -0.06
CA SER A 203 7.25 1.25 0.15
C SER A 203 8.12 1.32 -1.12
N ARG A 204 7.90 0.40 -2.07
CA ARG A 204 8.62 0.29 -3.35
C ARG A 204 7.75 0.64 -4.56
N ARG A 205 6.55 1.16 -4.33
CA ARG A 205 5.63 1.57 -5.39
C ARG A 205 5.72 3.07 -5.63
N GLU A 206 5.42 3.47 -6.85
CA GLU A 206 5.51 4.85 -7.33
C GLU A 206 4.17 5.34 -7.90
N THR A 207 3.96 6.65 -7.78
CA THR A 207 2.80 7.36 -8.29
C THR A 207 3.24 8.55 -9.13
N THR A 208 2.42 8.93 -10.13
CA THR A 208 2.74 10.09 -10.99
C THR A 208 2.55 11.40 -10.24
N ARG A 209 1.42 11.54 -9.52
CA ARG A 209 1.20 12.65 -8.60
C ARG A 209 1.73 12.28 -7.22
N LYS A 210 2.32 13.25 -6.52
CA LYS A 210 2.94 13.01 -5.21
C LYS A 210 1.89 12.61 -4.17
N GLU A 211 0.70 13.18 -4.25
CA GLU A 211 -0.41 12.97 -3.33
C GLU A 211 -1.02 11.57 -3.47
N ASP A 212 -0.98 11.00 -4.67
CA ASP A 212 -1.56 9.68 -4.96
C ASP A 212 -0.88 8.57 -4.16
N ILE A 213 0.35 8.76 -3.66
CA ILE A 213 1.00 7.78 -2.78
C ILE A 213 0.22 7.56 -1.48
N ALA A 214 -0.53 8.59 -1.04
CA ALA A 214 -1.42 8.51 0.09
C ALA A 214 -2.81 8.04 -0.33
N TYR A 215 -3.34 8.60 -1.43
CA TYR A 215 -4.71 8.30 -1.87
C TYR A 215 -4.89 6.86 -2.35
N CYS A 216 -3.84 6.23 -2.89
CA CYS A 216 -3.90 4.82 -3.27
C CYS A 216 -4.00 3.85 -2.08
N LEU A 217 -3.87 4.35 -0.85
CA LEU A 217 -3.87 3.58 0.39
C LEU A 217 -5.15 3.70 1.21
N LEU A 218 -6.08 4.61 0.84
CA LEU A 218 -7.29 4.90 1.63
C LEU A 218 -8.08 3.64 1.96
N GLY A 219 -8.32 2.77 0.98
CA GLY A 219 -9.06 1.52 1.19
C GLY A 219 -8.30 0.46 2.00
N ILE A 220 -6.97 0.42 1.91
CA ILE A 220 -6.12 -0.54 2.65
C ILE A 220 -6.08 -0.18 4.14
N PHE A 221 -6.08 1.12 4.44
CA PHE A 221 -6.13 1.61 5.82
C PHE A 221 -7.54 1.89 6.32
N GLN A 222 -8.54 1.80 5.45
CA GLN A 222 -9.96 2.03 5.76
C GLN A 222 -10.21 3.41 6.38
N VAL A 223 -9.62 4.42 5.74
CA VAL A 223 -9.78 5.83 6.12
C VAL A 223 -10.35 6.62 4.95
N ASN A 224 -11.05 7.70 5.26
CA ASN A 224 -11.52 8.67 4.27
C ASN A 224 -10.91 10.03 4.59
N MET A 225 -10.50 10.75 3.55
CA MET A 225 -9.99 12.11 3.69
C MET A 225 -10.22 12.92 2.41
N PRO A 226 -10.33 14.25 2.51
CA PRO A 226 -10.41 15.13 1.34
C PRO A 226 -9.18 15.01 0.45
N LEU A 227 -9.39 14.94 -0.87
CA LEU A 227 -8.33 14.95 -1.87
C LEU A 227 -7.92 16.38 -2.21
N LEU A 228 -6.75 16.79 -1.75
CA LEU A 228 -6.18 18.12 -2.00
C LEU A 228 -4.97 18.01 -2.92
N TYR A 229 -5.20 17.92 -4.23
CA TYR A 229 -4.10 17.97 -5.21
C TYR A 229 -3.39 19.32 -5.17
N GLY A 230 -2.06 19.30 -5.04
CA GLY A 230 -1.22 20.48 -4.82
C GLY A 230 -0.59 20.53 -3.42
N GLU A 231 -1.01 19.67 -2.48
CA GLU A 231 -0.42 19.62 -1.13
C GLU A 231 0.90 18.83 -1.06
N GLY A 232 1.28 18.12 -2.13
CA GLY A 232 2.53 17.38 -2.22
C GLY A 232 2.61 16.23 -1.20
N SER A 233 3.78 16.09 -0.54
CA SER A 233 4.02 15.01 0.43
C SER A 233 3.20 15.13 1.71
N ARG A 234 2.53 16.28 1.96
CA ARG A 234 1.63 16.46 3.10
C ARG A 234 0.44 15.49 3.07
N ALA A 235 0.03 15.03 1.88
CA ALA A 235 -1.02 14.03 1.75
C ALA A 235 -0.71 12.75 2.55
N PHE A 236 0.56 12.31 2.55
CA PHE A 236 0.98 11.10 3.28
C PHE A 236 1.06 11.32 4.79
N LEU A 237 1.35 12.55 5.25
CA LEU A 237 1.26 12.90 6.67
C LEU A 237 -0.20 12.87 7.13
N ARG A 238 -1.11 13.48 6.36
CA ARG A 238 -2.54 13.47 6.67
C ARG A 238 -3.14 12.07 6.67
N LEU A 239 -2.69 11.19 5.77
CA LEU A 239 -3.06 9.77 5.81
C LEU A 239 -2.71 9.15 7.17
N GLN A 240 -1.49 9.37 7.68
CA GLN A 240 -1.08 8.87 8.99
C GLN A 240 -1.91 9.50 10.12
N GLU A 241 -2.24 10.79 10.03
CA GLU A 241 -3.13 11.46 11.00
C GLU A 241 -4.54 10.83 11.03
N GLU A 242 -5.13 10.50 9.89
CA GLU A 242 -6.42 9.80 9.84
C GLU A 242 -6.34 8.36 10.39
N ILE A 243 -5.23 7.66 10.12
CA ILE A 243 -4.99 6.32 10.66
C ILE A 243 -4.92 6.35 12.20
N ILE A 244 -4.23 7.35 12.77
CA ILE A 244 -4.08 7.50 14.24
C ILE A 244 -5.42 7.69 14.93
N LYS A 245 -6.39 8.34 14.29
CA LYS A 245 -7.73 8.54 14.88
C LYS A 245 -8.50 7.24 15.12
N THR A 246 -8.13 6.16 14.44
CA THR A 246 -8.91 4.90 14.43
C THR A 246 -8.11 3.66 14.85
N SER A 247 -6.80 3.82 15.10
CA SER A 247 -5.89 2.71 15.39
C SER A 247 -4.93 3.04 16.54
N THR A 248 -4.69 2.03 17.38
CA THR A 248 -3.66 2.04 18.44
C THR A 248 -2.45 1.18 18.07
N ASP A 249 -2.32 0.81 16.80
CA ASP A 249 -1.18 0.02 16.34
C ASP A 249 0.05 0.92 16.12
N PHE A 250 0.95 0.91 17.10
CA PHE A 250 2.15 1.75 17.11
C PHE A 250 3.23 1.33 16.10
N SER A 251 3.04 0.25 15.34
CA SER A 251 3.94 -0.08 14.22
C SER A 251 3.95 1.00 13.13
N LEU A 252 2.95 1.89 13.11
CA LEU A 252 2.94 3.10 12.28
C LEU A 252 4.16 4.02 12.51
N PHE A 253 4.76 3.98 13.71
CA PHE A 253 5.90 4.81 14.07
C PHE A 253 7.25 4.08 13.91
N ALA A 254 7.25 2.81 13.49
CA ALA A 254 8.45 1.96 13.39
C ALA A 254 9.21 2.12 12.05
N TRP A 255 9.13 3.30 11.43
CA TRP A 255 9.81 3.58 10.16
C TRP A 255 11.27 4.02 10.36
N GLN A 256 12.11 3.86 9.33
CA GLN A 256 13.54 4.13 9.41
C GLN A 256 13.92 5.48 8.82
N ALA A 257 14.65 6.30 9.58
CA ALA A 257 15.35 7.46 9.06
C ALA A 257 16.44 7.05 8.05
N VAL A 258 16.75 7.94 7.09
CA VAL A 258 17.76 7.70 6.06
C VAL A 258 19.08 8.21 6.58
N ILE A 259 20.09 7.34 6.54
CA ILE A 259 21.47 7.69 6.91
C ILE A 259 21.95 8.79 5.95
N GLY A 260 22.37 9.93 6.50
CA GLY A 260 22.87 11.08 5.72
C GLY A 260 21.81 12.12 5.33
N ASP A 261 20.55 11.97 5.74
CA ASP A 261 19.55 13.03 5.62
C ASP A 261 19.97 14.23 6.49
N ARG A 262 20.29 15.36 5.84
CA ARG A 262 20.81 16.57 6.51
C ARG A 262 19.72 17.41 7.18
N ARG A 263 18.46 16.96 7.16
CA ARG A 263 17.38 17.61 7.90
C ARG A 263 17.67 17.50 9.39
N SER A 264 17.82 18.65 10.04
CA SER A 264 18.03 18.75 11.50
C SER A 264 16.88 18.17 12.32
N PHE A 265 15.67 18.12 11.75
CA PHE A 265 14.47 17.62 12.42
C PHE A 265 13.67 16.71 11.49
N GLN A 266 13.29 15.53 11.98
CA GLN A 266 12.29 14.65 11.37
C GLN A 266 11.16 14.50 12.39
N GLY A 267 9.91 14.65 11.97
CA GLY A 267 8.77 14.45 12.86
C GLY A 267 8.57 12.97 13.21
N ILE A 268 7.63 12.66 14.10
CA ILE A 268 7.26 11.28 14.44
C ILE A 268 6.57 10.52 13.29
N LEU A 269 5.95 11.26 12.37
CA LEU A 269 5.31 10.73 11.18
C LEU A 269 6.31 10.69 10.02
N SER A 270 6.22 9.61 9.25
CA SER A 270 7.06 9.42 8.07
C SER A 270 6.69 10.38 6.95
N ASP A 271 7.68 10.87 6.20
CA ASP A 271 7.44 11.66 4.99
C ASP A 271 7.09 10.82 3.76
N HIS A 272 7.30 9.50 3.80
CA HIS A 272 7.09 8.61 2.66
C HIS A 272 7.05 7.11 3.04
N PRO A 273 6.24 6.26 2.38
CA PRO A 273 6.14 4.84 2.71
C PRO A 273 7.44 4.03 2.54
N ARG A 274 8.36 4.49 1.68
CA ARG A 274 9.73 3.93 1.51
C ARG A 274 10.46 3.69 2.84
N ARG A 275 10.16 4.47 3.87
CA ARG A 275 10.74 4.38 5.21
C ARG A 275 10.30 3.11 5.98
N PHE A 276 9.25 2.44 5.52
CA PHE A 276 8.70 1.21 6.10
C PHE A 276 9.18 -0.07 5.40
N LYS A 277 10.11 0.03 4.42
CA LYS A 277 10.56 -1.10 3.60
C LYS A 277 11.03 -2.32 4.41
N THR A 278 11.64 -2.11 5.58
CA THR A 278 12.17 -3.20 6.44
C THR A 278 11.11 -3.87 7.31
N LEU A 279 9.87 -3.38 7.30
CA LEU A 279 8.78 -3.93 8.11
C LEU A 279 7.99 -5.04 7.41
N GLY A 280 8.32 -5.39 6.16
CA GLY A 280 7.64 -6.47 5.43
C GLY A 280 7.76 -7.83 6.11
N ASP A 281 8.94 -8.11 6.68
CA ASP A 281 9.24 -9.38 7.37
C ASP A 281 8.97 -9.33 8.88
N CYS A 282 8.50 -8.19 9.39
CA CYS A 282 8.18 -8.06 10.81
C CYS A 282 6.96 -8.93 11.11
N LYS A 283 7.20 -10.10 11.73
CA LYS A 283 6.12 -10.91 12.30
C LYS A 283 5.60 -10.16 13.53
N PRO A 284 4.32 -9.73 13.55
CA PRO A 284 3.78 -9.11 14.73
C PRO A 284 3.87 -10.12 15.89
N SER A 285 4.58 -9.76 16.96
CA SER A 285 4.28 -10.36 18.25
C SER A 285 2.85 -9.96 18.55
N LEU A 286 1.92 -10.92 18.52
CA LEU A 286 0.48 -10.74 18.78
C LEU A 286 0.20 -9.94 20.07
N SER A 287 1.17 -9.90 21.00
CA SER A 287 1.08 -9.13 22.25
C SER A 287 1.32 -7.61 22.14
N LEU A 288 2.00 -7.11 21.10
CA LEU A 288 2.42 -5.69 21.00
C LEU A 288 1.56 -4.83 20.07
N PHE A 289 0.77 -5.43 19.18
CA PHE A 289 0.13 -4.73 18.06
C PHE A 289 -1.39 -4.94 17.96
N CYS A 290 -1.99 -5.63 18.93
CA CYS A 290 -3.44 -5.73 19.07
C CYS A 290 -3.95 -4.61 19.98
N LYS A 291 -5.12 -4.03 19.65
CA LYS A 291 -5.84 -3.07 20.51
C LYS A 291 -5.81 -3.55 21.96
N ARG A 292 -5.01 -2.90 22.81
CA ARG A 292 -5.09 -3.08 24.25
C ARG A 292 -6.14 -2.12 24.75
N GLU A 293 -7.10 -2.63 25.52
CA GLU A 293 -8.14 -1.79 26.12
C GLU A 293 -7.49 -0.67 26.95
N GLY A 294 -7.91 0.58 26.70
CA GLY A 294 -7.40 1.76 27.39
C GLY A 294 -6.19 2.44 26.74
N GLU A 295 -5.69 1.97 25.59
CA GLU A 295 -4.67 2.70 24.82
C GLU A 295 -5.30 3.72 23.87
N GLU A 296 -4.71 4.92 23.79
CA GLU A 296 -5.11 5.96 22.85
C GLU A 296 -3.89 6.69 22.28
N ALA A 297 -4.01 7.14 21.04
CA ALA A 297 -3.06 8.04 20.41
C ALA A 297 -3.82 9.24 19.84
N VAL A 298 -3.38 10.45 20.19
CA VAL A 298 -4.04 11.69 19.80
C VAL A 298 -3.01 12.66 19.23
N MET A 299 -3.27 13.14 18.02
CA MET A 299 -2.53 14.26 17.45
C MET A 299 -3.03 15.57 18.05
N THR A 300 -2.13 16.34 18.63
CA THR A 300 -2.39 17.68 19.18
C THR A 300 -1.53 18.72 18.47
N ASN A 301 -1.81 20.00 18.68
CA ASN A 301 -0.93 21.07 18.21
C ASN A 301 0.47 21.07 18.86
N LYS A 302 0.66 20.29 19.95
CA LYS A 302 1.95 20.04 20.60
C LYS A 302 2.65 18.75 20.10
N GLY A 303 2.03 18.02 19.17
CA GLY A 303 2.53 16.74 18.68
C GLY A 303 1.68 15.55 19.12
N LEU A 304 2.26 14.35 19.02
CA LEU A 304 1.58 13.09 19.34
C LEU A 304 1.61 12.82 20.83
N ARG A 305 0.44 12.51 21.37
CA ARG A 305 0.24 12.04 22.74
C ARG A 305 -0.21 10.59 22.70
N ILE A 306 0.50 9.73 23.43
CA ILE A 306 0.18 8.30 23.54
C ILE A 306 -0.13 7.99 25.00
N HIS A 307 -1.28 7.37 25.24
CA HIS A 307 -1.61 6.72 26.51
C HIS A 307 -1.48 5.22 26.32
N THR A 308 -0.59 4.58 27.09
CA THR A 308 -0.38 3.12 27.06
C THR A 308 -0.21 2.59 28.47
N SER A 309 -0.71 1.38 28.72
CA SER A 309 -0.64 0.68 30.01
C SER A 309 0.66 -0.11 30.20
N SER A 310 1.49 -0.24 29.16
CA SER A 310 2.75 -0.97 29.21
C SER A 310 3.76 -0.40 28.21
N LEU A 311 4.79 0.27 28.72
CA LEU A 311 5.96 0.71 27.94
C LEU A 311 6.89 -0.45 27.53
N ASP A 312 6.69 -1.66 28.10
CA ASP A 312 7.45 -2.86 27.75
C ASP A 312 7.19 -3.23 26.27
N GLY A 313 8.16 -2.90 25.41
CA GLY A 313 8.17 -3.24 23.99
C GLY A 313 8.20 -2.05 23.01
N ILE A 314 8.05 -0.82 23.49
CA ILE A 314 8.39 0.36 22.69
C ILE A 314 9.90 0.57 22.79
N GLY A 315 10.65 -0.05 21.89
CA GLY A 315 12.12 0.04 21.86
C GLY A 315 12.83 -1.15 21.22
N HIS A 316 12.19 -2.31 21.14
CA HIS A 316 12.85 -3.55 20.72
C HIS A 316 11.92 -4.47 19.93
N ILE A 317 11.95 -4.36 18.60
CA ILE A 317 11.44 -5.39 17.69
C ILE A 317 12.66 -6.14 17.13
N PRO A 318 12.85 -7.44 17.42
CA PRO A 318 13.88 -8.23 16.77
C PRO A 318 13.54 -8.39 15.29
N THR A 319 14.45 -7.97 14.41
CA THR A 319 14.36 -8.32 12.98
C THR A 319 15.21 -9.56 12.70
N SER A 320 14.85 -10.33 11.67
CA SER A 320 15.55 -11.56 11.26
C SER A 320 17.04 -11.38 10.97
N ASN A 321 17.48 -10.13 10.79
CA ASN A 321 18.84 -9.78 10.36
C ASN A 321 19.69 -9.22 11.52
N GLY A 322 19.20 -9.30 12.77
CA GLY A 322 19.91 -8.78 13.95
C GLY A 322 19.85 -7.26 14.11
N CYS A 323 19.13 -6.53 13.25
CA CYS A 323 18.91 -5.10 13.43
C CYS A 323 17.86 -4.84 14.54
N LYS A 324 18.25 -4.03 15.53
CA LYS A 324 17.32 -3.47 16.53
C LYS A 324 16.65 -2.24 15.91
N LEU A 325 15.33 -2.25 15.76
CA LEU A 325 14.56 -1.06 15.40
C LEU A 325 14.60 -0.09 16.58
N LEU A 326 15.45 0.93 16.49
CA LEU A 326 15.51 2.02 17.46
C LEU A 326 14.32 2.94 17.20
N PHE A 327 13.33 2.89 18.09
CA PHE A 327 12.42 4.03 18.24
C PHE A 327 13.28 5.24 18.56
N ALA A 328 12.93 6.40 18.00
CA ALA A 328 13.56 7.63 18.43
C ALA A 328 13.49 7.70 19.96
N THR A 329 14.61 7.94 20.62
CA THR A 329 14.67 8.02 22.09
C THR A 329 13.63 9.05 22.55
N VAL A 330 12.54 8.56 23.13
CA VAL A 330 11.49 9.37 23.72
C VAL A 330 12.02 9.81 25.09
N GLU A 331 12.29 11.10 25.29
CA GLU A 331 12.49 11.60 26.65
C GLU A 331 11.12 11.68 27.33
N LEU A 332 10.93 10.83 28.32
CA LEU A 332 9.72 10.74 29.14
C LEU A 332 9.79 11.80 30.23
N THR A 333 9.21 12.98 30.03
CA THR A 333 9.00 13.94 31.12
C THR A 333 7.73 13.55 31.89
N TYR A 334 7.91 12.90 33.04
CA TYR A 334 6.84 12.66 34.01
C TYR A 334 6.53 13.95 34.76
N GLU A 335 5.38 14.56 34.47
CA GLU A 335 4.84 15.69 35.23
C GLU A 335 3.76 15.16 36.19
N PRO A 336 3.94 15.21 37.53
CA PRO A 336 3.04 14.55 38.50
C PRO A 336 1.57 15.01 38.44
N SER A 337 1.29 16.14 37.78
CA SER A 337 -0.04 16.75 37.67
C SER A 337 -0.68 16.65 36.28
N ALA A 338 0.01 16.14 35.25
CA ALA A 338 -0.49 16.07 33.89
C ALA A 338 -0.41 14.65 33.33
N LYS A 339 -1.57 14.04 33.03
CA LYS A 339 -1.69 12.68 32.46
C LYS A 339 -1.39 12.66 30.94
N PHE A 340 -0.32 13.28 30.46
CA PHE A 340 -0.04 13.33 29.02
C PHE A 340 1.45 13.17 28.68
N LEU A 341 1.72 12.31 27.70
CA LEU A 341 3.02 12.11 27.07
C LEU A 341 3.25 13.17 25.98
N THR A 342 4.40 13.84 25.96
CA THR A 342 4.84 14.72 24.85
C THR A 342 6.14 14.16 24.30
N ILE A 343 6.19 13.86 22.99
CA ILE A 343 7.39 13.34 22.33
C ILE A 343 8.10 14.51 21.64
N GLU A 344 9.19 15.00 22.23
CA GLU A 344 10.11 15.94 21.61
C GLU A 344 11.41 15.23 21.20
N LEU A 345 11.92 15.55 20.01
CA LEU A 345 13.14 14.97 19.45
C LEU A 345 14.28 15.97 19.60
N GLU A 346 15.19 15.75 20.56
CA GLU A 346 16.35 16.63 20.79
C GLU A 346 17.67 16.05 20.23
N GLU A 347 18.37 16.87 19.44
CA GLU A 347 19.53 16.53 18.58
C GLU A 347 20.79 16.05 19.33
N ARG A 348 20.90 16.28 20.65
CA ARG A 348 22.18 16.14 21.38
C ARG A 348 22.53 14.73 21.86
N ARG A 349 21.61 13.76 21.85
CA ARG A 349 21.89 12.37 22.29
C ARG A 349 22.07 11.36 21.16
N PHE A 350 21.82 11.74 19.91
CA PHE A 350 22.00 10.86 18.75
C PHE A 350 23.47 10.38 18.60
N LEU A 351 24.43 11.24 18.97
CA LEU A 351 25.86 10.90 18.94
C LEU A 351 26.29 9.86 19.98
N ASN A 352 25.59 9.73 21.12
CA ASN A 352 26.03 8.84 22.19
C ASN A 352 25.55 7.39 21.97
N CYS A 353 24.36 7.18 21.39
CA CYS A 353 23.87 5.82 21.09
C CYS A 353 24.64 5.17 19.92
N TYR A 354 25.03 5.94 18.90
CA TYR A 354 25.90 5.46 17.81
C TYR A 354 27.30 5.11 18.31
N ARG A 355 27.85 5.88 19.27
CA ARG A 355 29.15 5.58 19.93
C ARG A 355 29.08 4.35 20.82
N CYS A 356 28.01 4.14 21.58
CA CYS A 356 27.82 2.92 22.37
C CYS A 356 27.65 1.67 21.49
N TRP A 357 27.01 1.80 20.32
CA TRP A 357 26.91 0.70 19.35
C TRP A 357 28.28 0.37 18.72
N LEU A 358 29.05 1.37 18.29
CA LEU A 358 30.43 1.17 17.81
C LEU A 358 31.33 0.52 18.88
N ALA A 359 31.20 0.93 20.14
CA ALA A 359 31.93 0.32 21.26
C ALA A 359 31.52 -1.14 21.50
N SER A 360 30.24 -1.49 21.31
CA SER A 360 29.74 -2.86 21.44
C SER A 360 30.16 -3.80 20.29
N GLN A 361 30.51 -3.25 19.13
CA GLN A 361 31.05 -4.00 17.99
C GLN A 361 32.57 -4.23 18.12
N GLN A 362 33.30 -3.32 18.80
CA GLN A 362 34.72 -3.49 19.07
C GLN A 362 35.02 -4.43 20.25
N SER A 363 34.04 -4.71 21.13
CA SER A 363 34.20 -5.65 22.24
C SER A 363 33.94 -7.12 21.89
N ALA A 364 33.61 -7.44 20.63
CA ALA A 364 33.35 -8.81 20.18
C ALA A 364 34.60 -9.54 19.65
N GLU A 365 35.74 -8.87 19.57
CA GLU A 365 37.03 -9.47 19.23
C GLU A 365 38.02 -9.31 20.38
N THR A 366 38.01 -10.25 21.33
CA THR A 366 39.19 -10.49 22.18
C THR A 366 39.32 -11.99 22.44
N PRO A 367 40.52 -12.60 22.27
CA PRO A 367 40.66 -14.04 22.24
C PRO A 367 40.56 -14.65 23.63
N VAL A 368 39.89 -15.81 23.71
CA VAL A 368 39.83 -16.68 24.88
C VAL A 368 41.25 -17.00 25.37
N ARG A 369 41.62 -16.51 26.57
CA ARG A 369 42.84 -16.93 27.27
C ARG A 369 42.67 -18.37 27.76
N ALA A 370 43.60 -19.24 27.39
CA ALA A 370 43.72 -20.60 27.91
C ALA A 370 44.09 -20.61 29.42
N PRO A 371 43.68 -21.64 30.18
CA PRO A 371 43.95 -21.71 31.62
C PRO A 371 45.41 -22.11 31.90
N PRO A 372 45.93 -21.81 33.12
CA PRO A 372 47.32 -22.06 33.45
C PRO A 372 47.57 -23.55 33.69
N VAL A 373 48.64 -24.08 33.12
CA VAL A 373 49.19 -25.40 33.47
C VAL A 373 50.33 -25.16 34.46
N SER A 374 50.29 -25.91 35.56
CA SER A 374 51.24 -26.00 36.66
C SER A 374 52.66 -26.35 36.23
#